data_AF-A0A1Y6IX22-F1
#
_entry.id   AF-A0A1Y6IX22-F1
#
_cell.length_a   1.000
_cell.length_b   1.000
_cell.length_c   1.000
_cell.angle_alpha   90.00
_cell.angle_beta   90.00
_cell.angle_gamma   90.00
#
_symmetry.space_group_name_H-M   'P 1'
#
loop_
_entity.id
_entity.type
_entity.pdbx_description
1 polymer ?
#
loop_
_entity_poly.entity_id
_entity_poly.type
_entity_poly.pdbx_seq_one_letter_code
_entity_poly.pdbx_strand_id
1 'polypeptide(L)'
;MRYRTWLGVMGVSLFLLGCASLDESLATQGDWYQIGYRDGIAGHQQRTYKALSELGAVQLANYDEGYSEGVKKYCNPDFAYQIGLSGQYYDGVCDGTPDGNQFRMEWRRGWEQYTND
;
A
#
# COMPACT_ATOMS: atom_id res chain seq x y z
N MET A 1 3.22 -30.27 56.25
CA MET A 1 2.65 -29.91 54.93
C MET A 1 3.16 -28.52 54.54
N ARG A 2 3.32 -28.28 53.23
CA ARG A 2 4.18 -27.27 52.58
C ARG A 2 3.90 -25.82 53.01
N TYR A 3 4.90 -25.18 53.60
CA TYR A 3 5.20 -23.76 53.36
C TYR A 3 5.95 -23.68 52.02
N ARG A 4 5.31 -23.24 50.94
CA ARG A 4 6.07 -22.84 49.74
C ARG A 4 5.27 -21.90 48.87
N THR A 5 5.90 -20.75 48.61
CA THR A 5 5.71 -19.85 47.47
C THR A 5 4.43 -19.02 47.43
N TRP A 6 4.26 -18.16 48.43
CA TRP A 6 3.79 -16.79 48.21
C TRP A 6 5.04 -15.91 48.17
N LEU A 7 5.52 -15.54 46.97
CA LEU A 7 6.38 -14.36 46.73
C LEU A 7 6.81 -14.38 45.26
N GLY A 8 6.44 -13.31 44.54
CA GLY A 8 7.07 -12.96 43.28
C GLY A 8 6.30 -13.42 42.05
N VAL A 9 5.05 -12.99 41.91
CA VAL A 9 4.45 -12.77 40.59
C VAL A 9 5.33 -11.74 39.89
N MET A 10 6.35 -12.21 39.17
CA MET A 10 7.18 -11.40 38.30
C MET A 10 6.32 -11.12 37.06
N GLY A 11 5.42 -10.14 37.20
CA GLY A 11 4.59 -9.63 36.12
C GLY A 11 5.51 -9.06 35.06
N VAL A 12 5.76 -9.84 34.02
CA VAL A 12 6.37 -9.36 32.78
C VAL A 12 5.30 -8.51 32.09
N SER A 13 5.31 -7.21 32.40
CA SER A 13 4.55 -6.22 31.64
C SER A 13 5.11 -6.17 30.22
N LEU A 14 4.49 -6.91 29.31
CA LEU A 14 4.67 -6.73 27.88
C LEU A 14 4.23 -5.31 27.54
N PHE A 15 5.18 -4.41 27.30
CA PHE A 15 4.90 -3.14 26.66
C PHE A 15 4.39 -3.43 25.25
N LEU A 16 3.09 -3.19 25.02
CA LEU A 16 2.52 -3.17 23.69
C LEU A 16 3.12 -1.97 22.95
N LEU A 17 4.07 -2.23 22.06
CA LEU A 17 4.49 -1.24 21.08
C LEU A 17 3.30 -1.01 20.15
N GLY A 18 2.70 0.19 20.20
CA GLY A 18 1.61 0.57 19.31
C GLY A 18 2.10 0.59 17.86
N CYS A 19 1.33 -0.02 16.95
CA CYS A 19 1.52 0.18 15.52
C CYS A 19 1.03 1.58 15.16
N ALA A 20 1.92 2.58 15.23
CA ALA A 20 1.67 3.83 14.52
C ALA A 20 1.62 3.52 13.02
N SER A 21 0.64 4.06 12.30
CA SER A 21 0.57 3.82 10.87
C SER A 21 1.74 4.56 10.18
N LEU A 22 2.34 3.92 9.16
CA LEU A 22 3.45 4.54 8.42
C LEU A 22 3.00 5.83 7.72
N ASP A 23 1.77 5.88 7.24
CA ASP A 23 1.23 7.05 6.55
C ASP A 23 1.05 8.24 7.49
N GLU A 24 0.57 8.04 8.73
CA GLU A 24 0.54 9.10 9.75
C GLU A 24 1.96 9.61 10.08
N SER A 25 2.93 8.69 10.15
CA SER A 25 4.35 9.05 10.37
C SER A 25 4.91 9.89 9.22
N LEU A 26 4.65 9.50 7.97
CA LEU A 26 5.08 10.25 6.78
C LEU A 26 4.38 11.61 6.70
N ALA A 27 3.08 11.67 6.97
CA ALA A 27 2.31 12.91 6.98
C ALA A 27 2.81 13.89 8.06
N THR A 28 3.14 13.38 9.25
CA THR A 28 3.74 14.16 10.35
C THR A 28 5.13 14.70 9.97
N GLN A 29 5.90 13.94 9.19
CA GLN A 29 7.20 14.36 8.65
C GLN A 29 7.07 15.27 7.42
N GLY A 30 5.85 15.45 6.89
CA GLY A 30 5.58 16.24 5.68
C GLY A 30 5.97 15.54 4.38
N ASP A 31 6.25 14.23 4.40
CA ASP A 31 6.67 13.45 3.24
C ASP A 31 5.47 12.90 2.46
N TRP A 32 4.74 13.83 1.83
CA TRP A 32 3.55 13.52 1.03
C TRP A 32 3.90 12.82 -0.29
N TYR A 33 5.10 13.08 -0.83
CA TYR A 33 5.61 12.39 -2.01
C TYR A 33 5.70 10.88 -1.76
N GLN A 34 6.25 10.46 -0.62
CA GLN A 34 6.38 9.04 -0.33
C GLN A 34 5.03 8.34 -0.10
N ILE A 35 4.03 9.05 0.45
CA ILE A 35 2.66 8.52 0.55
C ILE A 35 2.10 8.27 -0.85
N GLY A 36 2.20 9.26 -1.74
CA GLY A 36 1.74 9.12 -3.13
C GLY A 36 2.46 8.03 -3.90
N TYR A 37 3.79 8.00 -3.81
CA TYR A 37 4.61 6.98 -4.45
C TYR A 37 4.20 5.57 -4.02
N ARG A 38 3.96 5.37 -2.72
CA ARG A 38 3.53 4.08 -2.18
C ARG A 38 2.14 3.66 -2.68
N ASP A 39 1.20 4.59 -2.80
CA ASP A 39 -0.10 4.31 -3.40
C ASP A 39 0.04 3.90 -4.87
N GLY A 40 0.87 4.63 -5.62
CA GLY A 40 1.11 4.38 -7.03
C GLY A 40 1.74 3.00 -7.28
N ILE A 41 2.81 2.63 -6.56
CA ILE A 41 3.46 1.33 -6.73
C ILE A 41 2.61 0.16 -6.24
N ALA A 42 1.67 0.41 -5.33
CA ALA A 42 0.71 -0.60 -4.88
C ALA A 42 -0.44 -0.81 -5.88
N GLY A 43 -0.52 0.01 -6.94
CA GLY A 43 -1.60 -0.03 -7.91
C GLY A 43 -2.93 0.47 -7.35
N HIS A 44 -2.89 1.29 -6.30
CA HIS A 44 -4.10 1.86 -5.71
C HIS A 44 -4.60 3.05 -6.53
N GLN A 45 -5.91 3.23 -6.54
CA GLN A 45 -6.51 4.46 -7.03
C GLN A 45 -6.04 5.63 -6.18
N GLN A 46 -5.85 6.78 -6.83
CA GLN A 46 -5.42 8.00 -6.16
C GLN A 46 -6.40 8.35 -5.04
N ARG A 47 -5.89 8.61 -3.85
CA ARG A 47 -6.75 8.98 -2.72
C ARG A 47 -7.36 10.36 -2.95
N THR A 48 -8.60 10.53 -2.51
CA THR A 48 -9.23 11.85 -2.51
C THR A 48 -8.54 12.77 -1.51
N TYR A 49 -8.61 14.09 -1.76
CA TYR A 49 -8.14 15.08 -0.78
C TYR A 49 -8.75 14.86 0.61
N LYS A 50 -10.04 14.47 0.68
CA LYS A 50 -10.72 14.16 1.94
C LYS A 50 -10.00 13.05 2.71
N ALA A 51 -9.70 11.93 2.06
CA ALA A 51 -8.98 10.82 2.69
C ALA A 51 -7.55 11.22 3.11
N LEU A 52 -6.85 12.02 2.30
CA LEU A 52 -5.52 12.53 2.66
C LEU A 52 -5.57 13.50 3.86
N SER A 53 -6.62 14.32 3.95
CA SER A 53 -6.78 15.29 5.03
C SER A 53 -7.01 14.66 6.40
N GLU A 54 -7.42 13.40 6.45
CA GLU A 54 -7.50 12.62 7.69
C GLU A 54 -6.11 12.33 8.28
N LEU A 55 -5.05 12.37 7.47
CA LEU A 55 -3.66 12.15 7.89
C LEU A 55 -2.95 13.44 8.36
N GLY A 56 -3.43 14.62 7.93
CA GLY A 56 -2.85 15.91 8.32
C GLY A 56 -2.98 17.01 7.26
N ALA A 57 -2.12 18.03 7.37
CA ALA A 57 -2.08 19.15 6.43
C ALA A 57 -1.47 18.72 5.08
N VAL A 58 -2.35 18.41 4.12
CA VAL A 58 -2.00 17.83 2.82
C VAL A 58 -1.18 18.77 1.95
N GLN A 59 -0.02 18.30 1.48
CA GLN A 59 0.72 18.91 0.37
C GLN A 59 0.40 18.16 -0.93
N LEU A 60 -0.74 18.51 -1.55
CA LEU A 60 -1.32 17.72 -2.64
C LEU A 60 -0.39 17.59 -3.86
N ALA A 61 0.33 18.66 -4.22
CA ALA A 61 1.26 18.63 -5.36
C ALA A 61 2.35 17.56 -5.18
N ASN A 62 2.93 17.45 -3.98
CA ASN A 62 3.96 16.45 -3.68
C ASN A 62 3.38 15.03 -3.73
N TYR A 63 2.17 14.84 -3.18
CA TYR A 63 1.47 13.57 -3.25
C TYR A 63 1.18 13.15 -4.69
N ASP A 64 0.65 14.05 -5.51
CA ASP A 64 0.31 13.79 -6.91
C ASP A 64 1.56 13.46 -7.74
N GLU A 65 2.67 14.15 -7.48
CA GLU A 65 3.98 13.86 -8.09
C GLU A 65 4.45 12.44 -7.75
N GLY A 66 4.50 12.10 -6.46
CA GLY A 66 4.88 10.76 -6.02
C GLY A 66 3.96 9.68 -6.60
N TYR A 67 2.65 9.92 -6.59
CA TYR A 67 1.64 9.01 -7.15
C TYR A 67 1.89 8.74 -8.63
N SER A 68 2.08 9.79 -9.43
CA SER A 68 2.38 9.66 -10.85
C SER A 68 3.65 8.83 -11.10
N GLU A 69 4.70 9.02 -10.30
CA GLU A 69 5.92 8.23 -10.43
C GLU A 69 5.74 6.77 -10.00
N GLY A 70 4.98 6.53 -8.93
CA GLY A 70 4.64 5.18 -8.48
C GLY A 70 3.81 4.42 -9.51
N VAL A 71 2.79 5.07 -10.09
CA VAL A 71 1.93 4.48 -11.14
C VAL A 71 2.75 4.10 -12.36
N LYS A 72 3.73 4.91 -12.78
CA LYS A 72 4.66 4.53 -13.88
C LYS A 72 5.42 3.24 -13.60
N LYS A 73 5.73 2.95 -12.32
CA LYS A 73 6.39 1.69 -11.93
C LYS A 73 5.42 0.52 -11.91
N TYR A 74 4.23 0.72 -11.35
CA TYR A 74 3.19 -0.30 -11.32
C TYR A 74 2.77 -0.71 -12.73
N CYS A 75 2.57 0.27 -13.62
CA CYS A 75 2.08 0.08 -14.99
C CYS A 75 3.12 -0.47 -15.98
N ASN A 76 4.15 -1.15 -15.50
CA ASN A 76 5.10 -1.86 -16.34
C ASN A 76 4.47 -3.18 -16.85
N PRO A 77 4.25 -3.33 -18.16
CA PRO A 77 3.64 -4.54 -18.73
C PRO A 77 4.40 -5.84 -18.45
N ASP A 78 5.72 -5.77 -18.26
CA ASP A 78 6.58 -6.95 -18.02
C ASP A 78 6.17 -7.71 -16.74
N PHE A 79 5.54 -7.02 -15.79
CA PHE A 79 5.10 -7.60 -14.51
C PHE A 79 3.59 -7.84 -14.45
N ALA A 80 2.81 -7.28 -15.38
CA ALA A 80 1.35 -7.30 -15.35
C ALA A 80 0.78 -8.72 -15.31
N TYR A 81 1.36 -9.65 -16.09
CA TYR A 81 0.96 -11.06 -16.07
C TYR A 81 1.10 -11.71 -14.69
N GLN A 82 2.20 -11.46 -14.00
CA GLN A 82 2.43 -12.01 -12.67
C GLN A 82 1.48 -11.40 -11.63
N ILE A 83 1.15 -10.11 -11.78
CA ILE A 83 0.13 -9.45 -10.95
C ILE A 83 -1.22 -10.14 -11.17
N GLY A 84 -1.62 -10.40 -12.42
CA GLY A 84 -2.84 -11.13 -12.73
C GLY A 84 -2.87 -12.54 -12.13
N LEU A 85 -1.77 -13.30 -12.29
CA LEU A 85 -1.62 -14.64 -11.72
C LEU A 85 -1.71 -14.67 -10.18
N SER A 86 -1.31 -13.58 -9.52
CA SER A 86 -1.39 -13.49 -8.06
C SER A 86 -2.81 -13.34 -7.52
N GLY A 87 -3.80 -13.12 -8.41
CA GLY A 87 -5.17 -12.81 -8.01
C GLY A 87 -5.34 -11.38 -7.49
N GLN A 88 -4.38 -10.49 -7.76
CA GLN A 88 -4.58 -9.07 -7.49
C GLN A 88 -5.53 -8.45 -8.52
N TYR A 89 -6.66 -7.95 -8.03
CA TYR A 89 -7.64 -7.23 -8.84
C TYR A 89 -7.04 -5.92 -9.37
N TYR A 90 -7.26 -5.65 -10.66
CA TYR A 90 -6.83 -4.42 -11.33
C TYR A 90 -8.03 -3.54 -11.64
N ASP A 91 -8.00 -2.30 -11.13
CA ASP A 91 -9.11 -1.36 -11.24
C ASP A 91 -8.80 -0.17 -12.18
N GLY A 92 -8.01 -0.39 -13.23
CA GLY A 92 -7.81 0.62 -14.28
C GLY A 92 -6.80 1.73 -13.98
N VAL A 93 -5.95 1.60 -12.95
CA VAL A 93 -4.96 2.65 -12.58
C VAL A 93 -3.98 3.02 -13.71
N CYS A 94 -3.77 2.11 -14.67
CA CYS A 94 -2.90 2.36 -15.83
C CYS A 94 -3.61 2.99 -17.03
N ASP A 95 -4.91 3.28 -16.92
CA ASP A 95 -5.69 3.84 -18.03
C ASP A 95 -5.17 5.23 -18.42
N GLY A 96 -4.97 5.44 -19.72
CA GLY A 96 -4.40 6.68 -20.25
C GLY A 96 -2.89 6.80 -20.15
N THR A 97 -2.19 5.84 -19.53
CA THR A 97 -0.72 5.75 -19.59
C THR A 97 -0.28 5.15 -20.93
N PRO A 98 0.94 5.44 -21.42
CA PRO A 98 1.45 4.90 -22.68
C PRO A 98 1.36 3.37 -22.78
N ASP A 99 1.61 2.68 -21.67
CA ASP A 99 1.67 1.22 -21.60
C ASP A 99 0.36 0.58 -21.07
N GLY A 100 -0.64 1.40 -20.72
CA GLY A 100 -1.85 0.94 -20.02
C GLY A 100 -2.64 -0.14 -20.76
N ASN A 101 -2.74 -0.02 -22.09
CA ASN A 101 -3.40 -1.03 -22.91
C ASN A 101 -2.66 -2.38 -22.86
N GLN A 102 -1.33 -2.35 -22.95
CA GLN A 102 -0.51 -3.56 -22.89
C GLN A 102 -0.55 -4.18 -21.49
N PHE A 103 -0.41 -3.35 -20.45
CA PHE A 103 -0.54 -3.78 -19.06
C PHE A 103 -1.86 -4.52 -18.82
N ARG A 104 -2.99 -3.93 -19.25
CA ARG A 104 -4.32 -4.53 -19.09
C ARG A 104 -4.42 -5.90 -19.77
N MET A 105 -3.88 -6.04 -20.98
CA MET A 105 -3.91 -7.31 -21.72
C MET A 105 -3.11 -8.40 -20.99
N GLU A 106 -1.90 -8.07 -20.55
CA GLU A 106 -1.02 -9.01 -19.85
C GLU A 106 -1.57 -9.40 -18.47
N TRP A 107 -2.07 -8.42 -17.70
CA TRP A 107 -2.78 -8.68 -16.44
C TRP A 107 -3.97 -9.62 -16.65
N ARG A 108 -4.79 -9.37 -17.67
CA ARG A 108 -5.95 -10.21 -17.98
C ARG A 108 -5.55 -11.66 -18.27
N ARG A 109 -4.47 -11.88 -19.02
CA ARG A 109 -3.96 -13.24 -19.28
C ARG A 109 -3.63 -13.97 -17.98
N GLY A 110 -2.98 -13.30 -17.02
CA GLY A 110 -2.65 -13.89 -15.72
C GLY A 110 -3.90 -14.12 -14.86
N TRP A 111 -4.82 -13.16 -14.84
CA TRP A 111 -6.07 -13.25 -14.08
C TRP A 111 -6.95 -14.40 -14.56
N GLU A 112 -7.10 -14.56 -15.88
CA GLU A 112 -7.88 -15.67 -16.46
C GLU A 112 -7.34 -17.03 -16.00
N GLN A 113 -6.02 -17.20 -15.93
CA GLN A 113 -5.42 -18.41 -15.39
C GLN A 113 -5.72 -18.56 -13.89
N TYR A 114 -5.48 -17.52 -13.08
CA TYR A 114 -5.79 -17.53 -11.64
C TYR A 114 -7.25 -17.95 -11.35
N THR A 115 -8.21 -17.51 -12.18
CA THR A 115 -9.63 -17.84 -11.99
C THR A 115 -10.05 -19.22 -12.46
N ASN A 116 -9.23 -19.88 -13.28
CA ASN A 116 -9.52 -21.22 -13.83
C ASN A 116 -8.86 -22.36 -13.02
N ASP A 117 -7.99 -22.02 -12.07
CA ASP A 117 -7.36 -22.93 -11.11
C ASP A 117 -8.23 -23.13 -9.85
#